data_AF-A0AAV4NBR2-F1
#
_entry.id   AF-A0AAV4NBR2-F1
#
_cell.length_a   1.000
_cell.length_b   1.000
_cell.length_c   1.000
_cell.angle_alpha   90.00
_cell.angle_beta   90.00
_cell.angle_gamma   90.00
#
_symmetry.space_group_name_H-M   'P 1'
#
loop_
_entity.id
_entity.type
_entity.pdbx_description
1 polymer ?
#
loop_
_entity_poly.entity_id
_entity_poly.type
_entity_poly.pdbx_seq_one_letter_code
_entity_poly.pdbx_strand_id
1 'polypeptide(L)'
;MFVQYCRWIPKFSERIHPLLGKIHFPSQKSLGMLFDYLKIVVVGGSLMAIEQNMSFKVETDASEFAIGATLSVLILYKYFDEEIYHLYMIF
;
A
#
# COMPACT_ATOMS: atom_id res chain seq x y z
N MET A 1 -0.68 -7.36 0.95
CA MET A 1 -0.37 -6.49 -0.20
C MET A 1 -0.83 -5.04 0.02
N PHE A 2 -2.14 -4.73 0.06
CA PHE A 2 -2.61 -3.33 0.13
C PHE A 2 -2.34 -2.57 1.44
N VAL A 3 -2.03 -3.28 2.54
CA VAL A 3 -1.75 -2.66 3.85
C VAL A 3 -0.59 -1.67 3.81
N GLN A 4 0.48 -1.98 3.05
CA GLN A 4 1.64 -1.08 2.89
C GLN A 4 1.27 0.27 2.25
N TYR A 5 0.15 0.32 1.54
CA TYR A 5 -0.35 1.48 0.81
C TYR A 5 -1.65 2.03 1.42
N CYS A 6 -2.01 1.64 2.64
CA CYS A 6 -3.28 1.98 3.27
C CYS A 6 -3.50 3.51 3.35
N ARG A 7 -2.43 4.29 3.51
CA ARG A 7 -2.46 5.76 3.54
C ARG A 7 -3.06 6.39 2.27
N TRP A 8 -2.95 5.71 1.13
CA TRP A 8 -3.45 6.20 -0.15
C TRP A 8 -4.84 5.66 -0.49
N ILE A 9 -5.35 4.72 0.30
CA ILE A 9 -6.65 4.11 0.08
C ILE A 9 -7.66 4.76 1.04
N PRO A 10 -8.57 5.61 0.55
CA PRO A 10 -9.53 6.30 1.41
C PRO A 10 -10.47 5.29 2.07
N LYS A 11 -10.66 5.41 3.38
CA LYS A 11 -11.44 4.46 4.19
C LYS A 11 -10.95 3.01 4.03
N PHE A 12 -9.63 2.81 4.06
CA PHE A 12 -8.98 1.51 3.84
C PHE A 12 -9.65 0.35 4.60
N SER A 13 -9.89 0.51 5.91
CA SER A 13 -10.49 -0.53 6.76
C SER A 13 -11.85 -1.01 6.21
N GLU A 14 -12.73 -0.08 5.84
CA GLU A 14 -14.04 -0.40 5.26
C GLU A 14 -13.89 -1.09 3.89
N ARG A 15 -12.98 -0.59 3.05
CA ARG A 15 -12.82 -1.07 1.67
C ARG A 15 -12.13 -2.42 1.56
N ILE A 16 -11.24 -2.76 2.49
CA ILE A 16 -10.54 -4.03 2.49
C ILE A 16 -11.40 -5.15 3.08
N HIS A 17 -12.39 -4.82 3.92
CA HIS A 17 -13.22 -5.78 4.64
C HIS A 17 -13.81 -6.91 3.76
N PRO A 18 -14.34 -6.65 2.54
CA PRO A 18 -14.83 -7.72 1.67
C PRO A 18 -13.75 -8.74 1.26
N LEU A 19 -12.47 -8.35 1.26
CA LEU A 19 -11.33 -9.22 0.96
C LEU A 19 -10.79 -9.97 2.19
N LEU A 20 -11.21 -9.60 3.40
CA LEU A 20 -10.79 -10.26 4.65
C LEU A 20 -11.64 -11.49 5.00
N GLY A 21 -12.81 -11.64 4.36
CA GLY A 21 -13.69 -12.79 4.55
C GLY A 21 -13.18 -14.07 3.88
N LYS A 22 -13.93 -15.18 4.04
CA LYS A 22 -13.64 -16.44 3.33
C LYS A 22 -13.80 -16.27 1.81
N ILE A 23 -12.69 -16.00 1.12
CA ILE A 23 -12.64 -16.00 -0.34
C ILE A 23 -12.63 -17.45 -0.82
N HIS A 24 -13.66 -17.82 -1.59
CA HIS A 24 -13.69 -19.10 -2.31
C HIS A 24 -13.31 -18.83 -3.76
N PHE A 25 -12.46 -19.69 -4.33
CA PHE A 25 -12.10 -19.62 -5.73
C PHE A 25 -13.00 -20.54 -6.56
N PRO A 26 -13.46 -20.11 -7.76
CA PRO A 26 -13.23 -18.79 -8.36
C PRO A 26 -13.97 -17.67 -7.62
N SER A 27 -13.32 -16.52 -7.46
CA SER A 27 -13.88 -15.40 -6.71
C SER A 27 -15.07 -14.77 -7.43
N GLN A 28 -15.99 -14.20 -6.66
CA GLN A 28 -17.11 -13.45 -7.21
C GLN A 28 -16.59 -12.26 -8.04
N LYS A 29 -17.27 -11.93 -9.14
CA LYS A 29 -16.90 -10.82 -10.02
C LYS A 29 -16.74 -9.48 -9.27
N SER A 30 -17.53 -9.28 -8.22
CA SER A 30 -17.46 -8.12 -7.32
C SER A 30 -16.11 -7.99 -6.60
N LEU A 31 -15.53 -9.10 -6.15
CA LEU A 31 -14.21 -9.14 -5.52
C LEU A 31 -13.11 -8.80 -6.52
N GLY A 32 -13.23 -9.28 -7.76
CA GLY A 32 -12.32 -8.92 -8.85
C GLY A 32 -12.33 -7.41 -9.14
N MET A 33 -13.53 -6.83 -9.28
CA MET A 33 -13.67 -5.37 -9.48
C MET A 33 -13.10 -4.56 -8.31
N LEU A 34 -13.32 -5.01 -7.07
CA LEU A 34 -12.73 -4.36 -5.89
C LEU A 34 -11.20 -4.43 -5.93
N PHE A 35 -10.64 -5.57 -6.31
CA PHE A 35 -9.19 -5.74 -6.42
C PHE A 35 -8.58 -4.80 -7.47
N ASP A 36 -9.23 -4.66 -8.63
CA ASP A 36 -8.77 -3.77 -9.69
C ASP A 36 -8.95 -2.29 -9.31
N TYR A 37 -10.03 -1.94 -8.63
CA TYR A 37 -10.20 -0.61 -8.05
C TYR A 37 -9.06 -0.27 -7.08
N LEU A 38 -8.72 -1.18 -6.16
CA LEU A 38 -7.65 -0.93 -5.19
C LEU A 38 -6.29 -0.75 -5.86
N LYS A 39 -5.99 -1.48 -6.94
CA LYS A 39 -4.78 -1.26 -7.74
C LYS A 39 -4.73 0.16 -8.32
N ILE A 40 -5.82 0.62 -8.92
CA ILE A 40 -5.90 1.97 -9.52
C ILE A 40 -5.67 3.05 -8.47
N VAL A 41 -6.29 2.90 -7.29
CA VAL A 41 -6.12 3.84 -6.18
C VAL A 41 -4.67 3.88 -5.70
N VAL A 42 -4.04 2.72 -5.53
CA VAL A 42 -2.62 2.66 -5.12
C VAL A 42 -1.72 3.32 -6.15
N VAL A 43 -1.92 3.04 -7.45
CA VAL A 43 -1.13 3.66 -8.52
C VAL A 43 -1.32 5.19 -8.54
N GLY A 44 -2.55 5.67 -8.38
CA GLY A 44 -2.82 7.10 -8.36
C GLY A 44 -2.21 7.81 -7.14
N GLY A 45 -2.17 7.15 -5.99
CA GLY A 45 -1.61 7.72 -4.76
C GLY A 45 -0.10 7.55 -4.58
N SER A 46 0.51 6.57 -5.25
CA SER A 46 1.95 6.28 -5.14
C SER A 46 2.83 7.12 -6.09
N LEU A 47 2.23 7.77 -7.08
CA LEU A 47 2.94 8.60 -8.05
C LEU A 47 3.14 10.01 -7.49
N MET A 48 4.41 10.37 -7.29
CA MET A 48 4.85 11.71 -6.92
C MET A 48 5.87 12.19 -7.95
N ALA A 49 5.88 13.50 -8.24
CA ALA A 49 6.93 14.10 -9.04
C ALA A 49 8.29 13.95 -8.34
N ILE A 50 9.34 13.59 -9.09
CA ILE A 50 10.69 13.46 -8.54
C ILE A 50 11.30 14.86 -8.41
N GLU A 51 11.65 15.25 -7.18
CA GLU A 51 12.42 16.46 -6.91
C GLU A 51 13.87 16.13 -6.58
N GLN A 52 14.81 16.84 -7.20
CA GLN A 52 16.25 16.55 -7.09
C GLN A 52 16.81 16.76 -5.67
N ASN A 53 16.12 17.54 -4.84
CA ASN A 53 16.57 17.86 -3.47
C ASN A 53 15.98 16.90 -2.42
N MET A 54 15.21 15.89 -2.84
CA MET A 54 14.69 14.87 -1.93
C MET A 54 15.62 13.66 -1.85
N SER A 55 15.75 13.13 -0.64
CA SER A 55 16.36 11.83 -0.43
C SER A 55 15.35 10.73 -0.74
N PHE A 56 15.80 9.66 -1.37
CA PHE A 56 14.97 8.50 -1.68
C PHE A 56 15.54 7.23 -1.05
N LYS A 57 14.66 6.28 -0.76
CA LYS A 57 14.97 4.94 -0.29
C LYS A 57 14.47 3.95 -1.33
N VAL A 58 15.30 2.98 -1.68
CA VAL A 58 14.91 1.82 -2.47
C VAL A 58 14.76 0.62 -1.55
N GLU A 59 13.63 -0.07 -1.66
CA GLU A 59 13.37 -1.36 -1.03
C GLU A 59 13.25 -2.40 -2.14
N THR A 60 14.02 -3.48 -2.04
CA THR A 60 14.03 -4.57 -3.03
C THR A 60 13.73 -5.89 -2.35
N ASP A 61 13.01 -6.76 -3.03
CA ASP A 61 12.79 -8.15 -2.63
C ASP A 61 12.87 -9.05 -3.86
N ALA A 62 13.36 -10.28 -3.70
CA ALA A 62 13.56 -11.20 -4.81
C ALA A 62 13.21 -12.64 -4.41
N SER A 63 12.73 -13.38 -5.40
CA SER A 63 12.40 -14.80 -5.34
C SER A 63 13.05 -15.53 -6.51
N GLU A 64 12.92 -16.86 -6.55
CA GLU A 64 13.45 -17.68 -7.67
C GLU A 64 12.88 -17.28 -9.04
N PHE A 65 11.72 -16.63 -9.09
CA PHE A 65 10.99 -16.33 -10.33
C PHE A 65 10.87 -14.84 -10.64
N ALA A 66 11.06 -13.96 -9.66
CA ALA A 66 10.78 -12.54 -9.82
C ALA A 66 11.58 -11.66 -8.85
N ILE A 67 11.88 -10.44 -9.30
CA ILE A 67 12.39 -9.34 -8.48
C ILE A 67 11.34 -8.23 -8.40
N GLY A 68 11.17 -7.66 -7.22
CA GLY A 68 10.33 -6.50 -6.96
C GLY A 68 11.16 -5.38 -6.33
N ALA A 69 10.81 -4.13 -6.66
CA ALA A 69 11.42 -2.96 -6.04
C ALA A 69 10.38 -1.85 -5.84
N THR A 70 10.52 -1.11 -4.74
CA THR A 70 9.74 0.11 -4.45
C THR A 70 10.72 1.26 -4.18
N LEU A 71 10.53 2.38 -4.87
CA LEU A 71 11.22 3.65 -4.59
C LEU A 71 10.29 4.55 -3.79
N SER A 72 10.73 4.98 -2.61
CA SER A 72 9.96 5.86 -1.72
C SER A 72 10.78 7.08 -1.32
N VAL A 73 10.11 8.19 -1.01
CA VAL A 73 10.76 9.35 -0.38
C VAL A 73 11.27 8.95 1.00
N LEU A 74 12.54 9.23 1.27
CA LEU A 74 13.12 9.05 2.58
C LEU A 74 12.73 10.24 3.45
N ILE A 75 11.67 10.09 4.24
CA ILE A 75 11.32 11.06 5.27
C ILE A 75 12.16 10.72 6.51
N LEU A 76 13.13 11.57 6.83
CA LEU A 76 13.90 11.44 8.06
C LEU A 76 12.98 11.67 9.26
N TYR A 77 12.98 10.73 10.21
CA TYR A 77 12.10 10.63 11.40
C TYR A 77 12.06 11.84 12.33
N LYS A 78 12.76 12.94 12.03
CA LYS A 78 12.77 14.15 12.85
C LYS A 78 11.46 14.96 12.81
N TYR A 79 10.49 14.54 12.00
CA TYR A 79 9.23 15.25 11.73
C TYR A 79 7.96 14.41 11.89
N PHE A 80 8.04 13.16 12.36
CA PHE A 80 6.86 12.32 12.55
C PHE A 80 6.48 12.27 14.04
N ASP A 81 5.34 12.89 14.37
CA ASP A 81 4.66 12.79 15.67
C ASP A 81 4.38 11.32 16.04
N GLU A 82 4.59 10.98 17.32
CA GLU A 82 4.51 9.62 17.85
C GLU A 82 3.11 8.99 17.76
N GLU A 83 2.05 9.76 17.49
CA GLU A 83 0.67 9.27 17.50
C GLU A 83 0.35 8.24 16.40
N ILE A 84 1.09 8.22 15.29
CA ILE A 84 0.78 7.33 14.16
C ILE A 84 1.15 5.87 14.46
N TYR A 85 2.10 5.61 15.35
CA TYR A 85 2.54 4.24 15.66
C TYR A 85 1.47 3.42 16.41
N HIS A 86 0.56 4.06 17.14
CA HIS A 86 -0.50 3.35 17.84
C HIS A 86 -1.58 2.78 16.92
N LEU A 87 -1.75 3.30 15.71
CA LEU A 87 -2.77 2.79 14.77
C LEU A 87 -2.31 1.54 14.00
N TYR A 88 -0.99 1.34 13.85
CA TYR A 88 -0.43 0.19 13.11
C TYR A 88 -0.23 -1.07 13.97
N MET A 89 -0.40 -0.98 15.30
CA MET A 89 -0.33 -2.14 16.21
C MET A 89 -1.72 -2.70 16.63
N ILE A 90 -2.82 -2.18 16.08
CA ILE A 90 -4.19 -2.64 16.42
C ILE A 90 -4.86 -3.36 15.23
N PHE A 91 -4.08 -3.84 14.26
CA PHE A 91 -4.56 -4.79 13.24
C PHE A 91 -3.69 -6.05 13.24
#